data_AF-A0A976IBB8-F1
#
_entry.id   AF-A0A976IBB8-F1
#
_cell.length_a   1.000
_cell.length_b   1.000
_cell.length_c   1.000
_cell.angle_alpha   90.00
_cell.angle_beta   90.00
_cell.angle_gamma   90.00
#
_symmetry.space_group_name_H-M   'P 1'
#
loop_
_entity.id
_entity.type
_entity.pdbx_description
1 polymer ?
#
loop_
_entity_poly.entity_id
_entity_poly.type
_entity_poly.pdbx_seq_one_letter_code
_entity_poly.pdbx_strand_id
1 'polypeptide(L)'
;MAKDIKSKAFMAKTPLGKVPLLETEEGCIFESGAIARYVARLRPDTGLYGKTFFESGQVDAWIDFSAFEMEVPLEVWVHPIIGVGKFNAAALAKAKADVKKALQIIENHLLLRTYLVGEQVTLADIVVASALVYPFKFILDKEFRKPFSAVTRWFSTVVNQPEFQAVVGDVPLIDVALTAEGDNSNTKAVKKDASKKEKKENATPKEDTPKPKKVEHPLAILNRDNPSLMNLDAWKVQYSNTKNLADAMTWFWEHLDTEGYSLWFCDYNYNNENSKMFMTCNAVGGFLQRSEGMRKYAFGVMDVCGAEGSEIVITGCWLFRGDSEKHMIEANPDAEYYTWTKAELNDATKARVAAYWCNEDELEGRPIADSKVFK
;
A
#
# COMPACT_ATOMS: atom_id res chain seq x y z
N MET A 1 7.86 7.43 30.31
CA MET A 1 7.65 5.97 30.07
C MET A 1 8.81 5.30 29.32
N ALA A 2 9.35 5.84 28.21
CA ALA A 2 10.36 5.13 27.41
C ALA A 2 11.73 4.82 28.09
N LYS A 3 12.13 5.55 29.14
CA LYS A 3 13.42 5.32 29.81
C LYS A 3 13.45 4.06 30.69
N ASP A 4 12.30 3.59 31.15
CA ASP A 4 12.22 2.48 32.13
C ASP A 4 12.10 1.10 31.47
N ILE A 5 11.53 1.06 30.26
CA ILE A 5 11.31 -0.16 29.45
C ILE A 5 12.64 -0.80 29.02
N LYS A 6 13.73 -0.02 28.95
CA LYS A 6 15.08 -0.53 28.61
C LYS A 6 15.88 -0.98 29.84
N SER A 7 15.34 -0.85 31.05
CA SER A 7 16.03 -1.28 32.26
C SER A 7 16.14 -2.81 32.29
N LYS A 8 17.23 -3.34 32.84
CA LYS A 8 17.38 -4.79 33.06
C LYS A 8 16.25 -5.34 33.93
N ALA A 9 15.77 -4.53 34.88
CA ALA A 9 14.65 -4.88 35.75
C ALA A 9 13.35 -5.07 34.97
N PHE A 10 13.05 -4.21 34.00
CA PHE A 10 11.87 -4.36 33.14
C PHE A 10 12.01 -5.55 32.16
N MET A 11 13.18 -5.68 31.51
CA MET A 11 13.44 -6.78 30.57
C MET A 11 13.37 -8.17 31.24
N ALA A 12 13.60 -8.25 32.55
CA ALA A 12 13.44 -9.49 33.31
C ALA A 12 11.96 -9.88 33.55
N LYS A 13 11.01 -8.94 33.40
CA LYS A 13 9.57 -9.19 33.65
C LYS A 13 8.80 -9.66 32.42
N THR A 14 9.36 -9.51 31.22
CA THR A 14 8.71 -9.91 29.97
C THR A 14 9.70 -10.59 29.04
N PRO A 15 9.38 -11.75 28.44
CA PRO A 15 10.27 -12.43 27.51
C PRO A 15 10.51 -11.62 26.22
N LEU A 16 9.62 -10.67 25.90
CA LEU A 16 9.67 -9.90 24.66
C LEU A 16 10.33 -8.52 24.83
N GLY A 17 10.49 -8.04 26.07
CA GLY A 17 10.95 -6.66 26.31
C GLY A 17 9.99 -5.59 25.80
N LYS A 18 8.71 -5.92 25.63
CA LYS A 18 7.67 -5.05 25.06
C LYS A 18 6.60 -4.71 26.09
N VAL A 19 5.90 -3.61 25.83
CA VAL A 19 4.65 -3.21 26.50
C VAL A 19 3.47 -3.53 25.58
N PRO A 20 2.23 -3.72 26.10
CA PRO A 20 1.83 -3.66 27.51
C PRO A 20 2.27 -4.89 28.34
N LEU A 21 2.37 -4.68 29.65
CA LEU A 21 2.66 -5.71 30.66
C LEU A 21 1.76 -5.46 31.87
N LEU A 22 1.12 -6.51 32.38
CA LEU A 22 0.36 -6.48 33.63
C LEU A 22 1.11 -7.25 34.70
N GLU A 23 1.42 -6.60 35.81
CA GLU A 23 1.99 -7.23 37.00
C GLU A 23 0.86 -7.60 37.98
N THR A 24 0.83 -8.85 38.42
CA THR A 24 -0.08 -9.37 39.45
C THR A 24 0.74 -9.94 40.61
N GLU A 25 0.07 -10.34 41.69
CA GLU A 25 0.73 -11.01 42.82
C GLU A 25 1.36 -12.36 42.42
N GLU A 26 0.84 -13.00 41.37
CA GLU A 26 1.30 -14.31 40.87
C GLU A 26 2.41 -14.21 39.81
N GLY A 27 2.60 -13.03 39.22
CA GLY A 27 3.60 -12.80 38.18
C GLY A 27 3.15 -11.82 37.11
N CYS A 28 3.82 -11.85 35.95
CA CYS A 28 3.55 -10.92 34.86
C CYS A 28 2.79 -11.59 33.71
N ILE A 29 1.84 -10.86 33.13
CA ILE A 29 1.10 -11.24 31.93
C ILE A 29 1.46 -10.25 30.82
N PHE A 30 1.93 -10.75 29.68
CA PHE A 30 2.29 -9.96 28.49
C PHE A 30 1.30 -10.25 27.34
N GLU A 31 1.39 -9.46 26.27
CA GLU A 31 0.40 -9.34 25.16
C GLU A 31 -0.89 -8.64 25.55
N SER A 32 -1.26 -7.62 24.78
CA SER A 32 -2.46 -6.79 25.01
C SER A 32 -3.74 -7.63 25.07
N GLY A 33 -3.91 -8.58 24.14
CA GLY A 33 -5.06 -9.47 24.09
C GLY A 33 -5.15 -10.44 25.26
N ALA A 34 -4.02 -10.87 25.83
CA ALA A 34 -4.03 -11.76 27.00
C ALA A 34 -4.36 -10.99 28.29
N ILE A 35 -3.75 -9.81 28.45
CA ILE A 35 -4.03 -8.89 29.57
C ILE A 35 -5.52 -8.49 29.57
N ALA A 36 -6.06 -8.13 28.40
CA ALA A 36 -7.45 -7.72 28.26
C ALA A 36 -8.43 -8.84 28.65
N ARG A 37 -8.16 -10.09 28.23
CA ARG A 37 -8.94 -11.27 28.63
C ARG A 37 -8.84 -11.52 30.13
N TYR A 38 -7.64 -11.41 30.72
CA TYR A 38 -7.45 -11.57 32.16
C TYR A 38 -8.32 -10.57 32.94
N VAL A 39 -8.25 -9.28 32.61
CA VAL A 39 -9.03 -8.23 33.28
C VAL A 39 -10.53 -8.45 33.11
N ALA A 40 -11.02 -8.79 31.91
CA ALA A 40 -12.44 -9.05 31.68
C ALA A 40 -12.95 -10.25 32.49
N ARG A 41 -12.13 -11.30 32.62
CA ARG A 41 -12.46 -12.51 33.38
C ARG A 41 -12.42 -12.34 34.89
N LEU A 42 -11.78 -11.27 35.43
CA LEU A 42 -11.88 -10.94 36.85
C LEU A 42 -13.31 -10.56 37.27
N ARG A 43 -14.15 -10.14 36.32
CA ARG A 43 -15.54 -9.75 36.56
C ARG A 43 -16.50 -10.46 35.59
N PRO A 44 -16.68 -11.80 35.71
CA PRO A 44 -17.56 -12.57 34.83
C PRO A 44 -19.01 -12.08 34.86
N ASP A 45 -19.43 -11.50 35.99
CA ASP A 45 -20.77 -10.93 36.22
C ASP A 45 -21.12 -9.79 35.25
N THR A 46 -20.12 -9.12 34.67
CA THR A 46 -20.32 -8.05 33.68
C THR A 46 -20.71 -8.57 32.29
N GLY A 47 -20.41 -9.84 32.00
CA GLY A 47 -20.58 -10.43 30.67
C GLY A 47 -19.67 -9.82 29.59
N LEU A 48 -18.62 -9.08 29.95
CA LEU A 48 -17.67 -8.49 28.99
C LEU A 48 -16.95 -9.54 28.15
N TYR A 49 -16.79 -10.76 28.67
CA TYR A 49 -16.17 -11.88 27.96
C TYR A 49 -17.19 -12.85 27.35
N GLY A 50 -18.42 -12.38 27.11
CA GLY A 50 -19.55 -13.19 26.66
C GLY A 50 -20.31 -13.84 27.81
N LYS A 51 -21.62 -14.08 27.61
CA LYS A 51 -22.52 -14.71 28.60
C LYS A 51 -22.56 -16.22 28.49
N THR A 52 -22.09 -16.76 27.37
CA THR A 52 -22.04 -18.20 27.10
C THR A 52 -20.65 -18.60 26.64
N PHE A 53 -20.35 -19.90 26.73
CA PHE A 53 -19.11 -20.45 26.19
C PHE A 53 -18.95 -20.14 24.69
N PHE A 54 -20.05 -20.19 23.94
CA PHE A 54 -20.05 -19.83 22.52
C PHE A 54 -19.71 -18.35 22.30
N GLU A 55 -20.35 -17.45 23.04
CA GLU A 55 -20.05 -16.01 22.95
C GLU A 55 -18.60 -15.70 23.34
N SER A 56 -18.03 -16.39 24.34
CA SER A 56 -16.61 -16.21 24.69
C SER A 56 -15.67 -16.59 23.55
N GLY A 57 -15.99 -17.65 22.79
CA GLY A 57 -15.23 -18.02 21.59
C GLY A 57 -15.39 -17.01 20.45
N GLN A 58 -16.58 -16.40 20.31
CA GLN A 58 -16.77 -15.30 19.34
C GLN A 58 -16.00 -14.05 19.75
N VAL A 59 -15.92 -13.75 21.05
CA VAL A 59 -15.09 -12.65 21.56
C VAL A 59 -13.63 -12.89 21.21
N ASP A 60 -13.12 -14.10 21.43
CA ASP A 60 -11.74 -14.46 21.07
C ASP A 60 -11.47 -14.30 19.57
N ALA A 61 -12.41 -14.73 18.72
CA ALA A 61 -12.27 -14.60 17.27
C ALA A 61 -12.10 -13.15 16.84
N TRP A 62 -12.83 -12.20 17.42
CA TRP A 62 -12.69 -10.78 17.10
C TRP A 62 -11.41 -10.14 17.66
N ILE A 63 -10.95 -10.59 18.83
CA ILE A 63 -9.67 -10.14 19.39
C ILE A 63 -8.52 -10.58 18.48
N ASP A 64 -8.52 -11.84 18.06
CA ASP A 64 -7.48 -12.39 17.20
C ASP A 64 -7.57 -11.80 15.78
N PHE A 65 -8.78 -11.57 15.26
CA PHE A 65 -8.99 -10.82 14.02
C PHE A 65 -8.35 -9.42 14.10
N SER A 66 -8.54 -8.70 15.22
CA SER A 66 -7.91 -7.39 15.41
C SER A 66 -6.38 -7.48 15.36
N ALA A 67 -5.80 -8.48 16.04
CA ALA A 67 -4.34 -8.66 16.09
C ALA A 67 -3.74 -9.04 14.72
N PHE A 68 -4.37 -9.95 13.98
CA PHE A 68 -3.78 -10.52 12.76
C PHE A 68 -4.17 -9.79 11.48
N GLU A 69 -5.37 -9.21 11.41
CA GLU A 69 -5.89 -8.61 10.18
C GLU A 69 -5.88 -7.07 10.21
N MET A 70 -5.81 -6.45 11.39
CA MET A 70 -5.93 -4.99 11.54
C MET A 70 -4.66 -4.32 12.08
N GLU A 71 -4.03 -4.86 13.12
CA GLU A 71 -2.99 -4.14 13.87
C GLU A 71 -1.83 -3.70 12.97
N VAL A 72 -1.16 -4.64 12.29
CA VAL A 72 -0.02 -4.34 11.40
C VAL A 72 -0.38 -3.31 10.31
N PRO A 73 -1.44 -3.47 9.49
CA PRO A 73 -1.73 -2.49 8.45
C PRO A 73 -2.20 -1.13 9.02
N LEU A 74 -2.88 -1.08 10.17
CA LEU A 74 -3.22 0.19 10.82
C LEU A 74 -1.97 0.91 11.32
N GLU A 75 -1.03 0.20 11.94
CA GLU A 75 0.24 0.72 12.40
C GLU A 75 1.08 1.28 11.23
N VAL A 76 1.20 0.54 10.13
CA VAL A 76 1.93 0.99 8.93
C VAL A 76 1.35 2.30 8.37
N TRP A 77 0.04 2.51 8.50
CA TRP A 77 -0.60 3.74 8.05
C TRP A 77 -0.46 4.88 9.07
N VAL A 78 -0.68 4.62 10.36
CA VAL A 78 -0.72 5.65 11.41
C VAL A 78 0.67 6.06 11.89
N HIS A 79 1.59 5.10 12.09
CA HIS A 79 2.88 5.37 12.72
C HIS A 79 3.70 6.46 12.02
N PRO A 80 3.81 6.48 10.68
CA PRO A 80 4.54 7.54 10.00
C PRO A 80 3.95 8.95 10.21
N ILE A 81 2.64 9.06 10.48
CA ILE A 81 1.95 10.34 10.74
C ILE A 81 2.30 10.88 12.13
N ILE A 82 2.51 9.99 13.10
CA ILE A 82 2.86 10.36 14.49
C ILE A 82 4.38 10.33 14.74
N GLY A 83 5.19 10.26 13.67
CA GLY A 83 6.66 10.29 13.74
C GLY A 83 7.30 8.98 14.23
N VAL A 84 6.57 7.87 14.14
CA VAL A 84 7.05 6.53 14.49
C VAL A 84 7.33 5.74 13.21
N GLY A 85 8.55 5.19 13.10
CA GLY A 85 8.95 4.47 11.89
C GLY A 85 9.17 5.39 10.68
N LYS A 86 9.56 4.81 9.54
CA LYS A 86 9.78 5.55 8.29
C LYS A 86 8.55 5.39 7.39
N PHE A 87 8.16 6.47 6.72
CA PHE A 87 7.14 6.41 5.67
C PHE A 87 7.62 5.50 4.52
N ASN A 88 6.75 4.58 4.11
CA ASN A 88 6.97 3.70 2.97
C ASN A 88 5.68 3.66 2.14
N ALA A 89 5.69 4.26 0.95
CA ALA A 89 4.51 4.41 0.12
C ALA A 89 3.91 3.07 -0.33
N ALA A 90 4.73 2.07 -0.61
CA ALA A 90 4.27 0.74 -1.03
C ALA A 90 3.62 -0.02 0.15
N ALA A 91 4.26 0.00 1.31
CA ALA A 91 3.71 -0.57 2.54
C ALA A 91 2.40 0.14 2.93
N LEU A 92 2.35 1.47 2.78
CA LEU A 92 1.14 2.26 3.00
C LEU A 92 0.01 1.89 2.03
N ALA A 93 0.31 1.71 0.74
CA ALA A 93 -0.71 1.34 -0.25
C ALA A 93 -1.29 -0.04 0.05
N LYS A 94 -0.45 -1.03 0.40
CA LYS A 94 -0.90 -2.36 0.84
C LYS A 94 -1.70 -2.27 2.14
N ALA A 95 -1.22 -1.52 3.12
CA ALA A 95 -1.91 -1.27 4.37
C ALA A 95 -3.30 -0.65 4.15
N LYS A 96 -3.43 0.35 3.27
CA LYS A 96 -4.74 0.92 2.90
C LYS A 96 -5.69 -0.12 2.32
N ALA A 97 -5.20 -1.02 1.47
CA ALA A 97 -6.00 -2.10 0.90
C ALA A 97 -6.42 -3.13 1.96
N ASP A 98 -5.52 -3.50 2.87
CA ASP A 98 -5.79 -4.46 3.94
C ASP A 98 -6.75 -3.90 4.97
N VAL A 99 -6.57 -2.64 5.39
CA VAL A 99 -7.51 -1.93 6.26
C VAL A 99 -8.90 -1.88 5.61
N LYS A 100 -8.98 -1.57 4.31
CA LYS A 100 -10.25 -1.57 3.58
C LYS A 100 -10.92 -2.95 3.60
N LYS A 101 -10.15 -4.03 3.43
CA LYS A 101 -10.64 -5.41 3.47
C LYS A 101 -11.13 -5.78 4.87
N ALA A 102 -10.36 -5.49 5.91
CA ALA A 102 -10.73 -5.77 7.29
C ALA A 102 -11.99 -5.00 7.71
N LEU A 103 -12.07 -3.71 7.37
CA LEU A 103 -13.26 -2.90 7.63
C LEU A 103 -14.50 -3.37 6.86
N GLN A 104 -14.34 -3.93 5.66
CA GLN A 104 -15.46 -4.52 4.92
C GLN A 104 -16.03 -5.76 5.63
N ILE A 105 -15.16 -6.58 6.24
CA ILE A 105 -15.60 -7.74 7.03
C ILE A 105 -16.42 -7.28 8.24
N ILE A 106 -15.92 -6.27 8.96
CA ILE A 106 -16.62 -5.69 10.12
C ILE A 106 -17.93 -5.02 9.69
N GLU A 107 -17.92 -4.23 8.60
CA GLU A 107 -19.12 -3.58 8.05
C GLU A 107 -20.22 -4.60 7.78
N ASN A 108 -19.90 -5.67 7.04
CA ASN A 108 -20.85 -6.73 6.70
C ASN A 108 -21.43 -7.41 7.95
N HIS A 109 -20.58 -7.63 8.97
CA HIS A 109 -21.02 -8.22 10.24
C HIS A 109 -21.98 -7.31 11.02
N LEU A 110 -21.70 -5.99 11.01
CA LEU A 110 -22.44 -4.97 11.76
C LEU A 110 -23.68 -4.42 11.05
N LEU A 111 -23.92 -4.77 9.77
CA LEU A 111 -25.14 -4.36 9.06
C LEU A 111 -26.42 -4.74 9.81
N LEU A 112 -26.40 -5.89 10.49
CA LEU A 112 -27.56 -6.43 11.21
C LEU A 112 -27.32 -6.53 12.74
N ARG A 113 -26.24 -5.91 13.26
CA ARG A 113 -25.84 -6.06 14.67
C ARG A 113 -25.44 -4.73 15.28
N THR A 114 -25.85 -4.52 16.52
CA THR A 114 -25.45 -3.32 17.27
C THR A 114 -23.99 -3.41 17.69
N TYR A 115 -23.57 -4.56 18.21
CA TYR A 115 -22.23 -4.89 18.73
C TYR A 115 -21.63 -6.11 17.99
N LEU A 116 -20.34 -6.36 18.18
CA LEU A 116 -19.65 -7.48 17.53
C LEU A 116 -20.10 -8.85 18.04
N VAL A 117 -20.43 -8.96 19.33
CA VAL A 117 -20.88 -10.19 19.97
C VAL A 117 -22.04 -9.91 20.91
N GLY A 118 -23.13 -10.66 20.76
CA GLY A 118 -24.34 -10.49 21.57
C GLY A 118 -25.01 -9.12 21.42
N GLU A 119 -25.70 -8.70 22.47
CA GLU A 119 -26.54 -7.48 22.49
C GLU A 119 -26.06 -6.42 23.49
N GLN A 120 -24.79 -6.49 23.89
CA GLN A 120 -24.15 -5.51 24.76
C GLN A 120 -22.68 -5.32 24.37
N VAL A 121 -22.04 -4.27 24.87
CA VAL A 121 -20.58 -4.09 24.71
C VAL A 121 -19.86 -5.29 25.32
N THR A 122 -18.96 -5.89 24.55
CA THR A 122 -18.06 -6.95 24.98
C THR A 122 -16.61 -6.53 24.79
N LEU A 123 -15.68 -7.37 25.24
CA LEU A 123 -14.26 -7.16 25.03
C LEU A 123 -13.88 -7.12 23.55
N ALA A 124 -14.63 -7.82 22.69
CA ALA A 124 -14.47 -7.72 21.24
C ALA A 124 -14.66 -6.27 20.77
N ASP A 125 -15.73 -5.62 21.23
CA ASP A 125 -16.01 -4.24 20.87
C ASP A 125 -14.92 -3.29 21.36
N ILE A 126 -14.50 -3.46 22.61
CA ILE A 126 -13.47 -2.63 23.24
C ILE A 126 -12.14 -2.74 22.48
N VAL A 127 -11.69 -3.96 22.16
CA VAL A 127 -10.41 -4.20 21.48
C VAL A 127 -10.42 -3.64 20.06
N VAL A 128 -11.44 -3.98 19.26
CA VAL A 128 -11.52 -3.52 17.86
C VAL A 128 -11.71 -2.00 17.81
N ALA A 129 -12.53 -1.42 18.69
CA ALA A 129 -12.69 0.04 18.75
C ALA A 129 -11.39 0.73 19.18
N SER A 130 -10.67 0.18 20.17
CA SER A 130 -9.38 0.74 20.62
C SER A 130 -8.36 0.78 19.48
N ALA A 131 -8.26 -0.27 18.67
CA ALA A 131 -7.40 -0.29 17.49
C ALA A 131 -7.77 0.79 16.45
N LEU A 132 -9.05 1.19 16.40
CA LEU A 132 -9.58 2.16 15.46
C LEU A 132 -9.55 3.62 15.95
N VAL A 133 -9.22 3.89 17.22
CA VAL A 133 -9.19 5.26 17.78
C VAL A 133 -8.30 6.21 16.97
N TYR A 134 -7.03 5.88 16.77
CA TYR A 134 -6.13 6.71 15.97
C TYR A 134 -6.50 6.74 14.49
N PRO A 135 -6.89 5.60 13.87
CA PRO A 135 -7.42 5.61 12.53
C PRO A 135 -8.55 6.62 12.29
N PHE A 136 -9.59 6.64 13.13
CA PHE A 136 -10.69 7.61 13.02
C PHE A 136 -10.26 9.05 13.31
N LYS A 137 -9.25 9.26 14.17
CA LYS A 137 -8.70 10.59 14.47
C LYS A 137 -7.82 11.14 13.36
N PHE A 138 -7.14 10.29 12.58
CA PHE A 138 -6.05 10.74 11.71
C PHE A 138 -6.19 10.38 10.24
N ILE A 139 -6.75 9.22 9.88
CA ILE A 139 -6.63 8.69 8.51
C ILE A 139 -7.93 8.23 7.85
N LEU A 140 -8.93 7.84 8.64
CA LEU A 140 -10.24 7.41 8.13
C LEU A 140 -11.14 8.63 7.95
N ASP A 141 -10.85 9.38 6.91
CA ASP A 141 -11.58 10.61 6.60
C ASP A 141 -13.02 10.36 6.14
N LYS A 142 -13.76 11.45 5.89
CA LYS A 142 -15.17 11.35 5.53
C LYS A 142 -15.41 10.53 4.25
N GLU A 143 -14.53 10.66 3.25
CA GLU A 143 -14.66 9.92 2.00
C GLU A 143 -14.31 8.44 2.19
N PHE A 144 -13.26 8.14 2.96
CA PHE A 144 -12.90 6.77 3.28
C PHE A 144 -13.99 6.05 4.08
N ARG A 145 -14.66 6.74 5.00
CA ARG A 145 -15.74 6.18 5.84
C ARG A 145 -17.06 5.97 5.12
N LYS A 146 -17.27 6.60 3.96
CA LYS A 146 -18.53 6.54 3.21
C LYS A 146 -19.07 5.12 2.94
N PRO A 147 -18.26 4.12 2.53
CA PRO A 147 -18.72 2.74 2.37
C PRO A 147 -18.87 1.97 3.70
N PHE A 148 -18.43 2.53 4.84
CA PHE A 148 -18.36 1.85 6.14
C PHE A 148 -19.29 2.51 7.17
N SER A 149 -20.58 2.55 6.83
CA SER A 149 -21.60 3.23 7.62
C SER A 149 -21.92 2.51 8.94
N ALA A 150 -21.99 1.18 8.93
CA ALA A 150 -22.25 0.37 10.10
C ALA A 150 -21.06 0.38 11.06
N VAL A 151 -19.83 0.32 10.53
CA VAL A 151 -18.60 0.51 11.32
C VAL A 151 -18.60 1.89 11.96
N THR A 152 -18.85 2.96 11.19
CA THR A 152 -18.83 4.33 11.73
C THR A 152 -19.88 4.55 12.82
N ARG A 153 -21.10 3.99 12.64
CA ARG A 153 -22.16 3.97 13.65
C ARG A 153 -21.69 3.25 14.91
N TRP A 154 -21.30 1.99 14.78
CA TRP A 154 -20.87 1.15 15.91
C TRP A 154 -19.70 1.77 16.66
N PHE A 155 -18.68 2.25 15.95
CA PHE A 155 -17.53 2.90 16.56
C PHE A 155 -17.97 4.10 17.40
N SER A 156 -18.84 4.95 16.86
CA SER A 156 -19.40 6.10 17.58
C SER A 156 -20.20 5.65 18.81
N THR A 157 -20.95 4.56 18.73
CA THR A 157 -21.68 4.00 19.89
C THR A 157 -20.74 3.54 21.00
N VAL A 158 -19.62 2.87 20.65
CA VAL A 158 -18.67 2.32 21.62
C VAL A 158 -17.82 3.42 22.26
N VAL A 159 -17.25 4.33 21.48
CA VAL A 159 -16.31 5.33 22.02
C VAL A 159 -16.98 6.41 22.86
N ASN A 160 -18.30 6.57 22.74
CA ASN A 160 -19.09 7.49 23.57
C ASN A 160 -19.69 6.82 24.83
N GLN A 161 -19.32 5.58 25.14
CA GLN A 161 -19.63 5.02 26.45
C GLN A 161 -18.83 5.75 27.55
N PRO A 162 -19.41 6.04 28.72
CA PRO A 162 -18.73 6.80 29.78
C PRO A 162 -17.38 6.21 30.19
N GLU A 163 -17.30 4.89 30.28
CA GLU A 163 -16.08 4.16 30.65
C GLU A 163 -14.99 4.28 29.59
N PHE A 164 -15.38 4.34 28.30
CA PHE A 164 -14.44 4.52 27.20
C PHE A 164 -13.93 5.96 27.18
N GLN A 165 -14.83 6.95 27.25
CA GLN A 165 -14.47 8.37 27.30
C GLN A 165 -13.58 8.71 28.51
N ALA A 166 -13.80 8.07 29.66
CA ALA A 166 -12.96 8.26 30.83
C ALA A 166 -11.48 7.88 30.60
N VAL A 167 -11.20 6.98 29.64
CA VAL A 167 -9.84 6.50 29.35
C VAL A 167 -9.25 7.18 28.11
N VAL A 168 -9.99 7.22 27.00
CA VAL A 168 -9.45 7.74 25.71
C VAL A 168 -9.80 9.20 25.44
N GLY A 169 -10.71 9.78 26.22
CA GLY A 169 -11.27 11.11 26.01
C GLY A 169 -12.14 11.20 24.75
N ASP A 170 -12.35 12.43 24.27
CA ASP A 170 -13.13 12.65 23.05
C ASP A 170 -12.40 12.13 21.80
N VAL A 171 -13.18 11.49 20.93
CA VAL A 171 -12.70 10.93 19.66
C VAL A 171 -13.40 11.61 18.48
N PRO A 172 -12.98 12.83 18.11
CA PRO A 172 -13.50 13.49 16.92
C PRO A 172 -13.10 12.69 15.67
N LEU A 173 -14.07 12.46 14.79
CA LEU A 173 -13.83 11.76 13.53
C LEU A 173 -13.30 12.76 12.51
N ILE A 174 -12.15 12.46 11.90
CA ILE A 174 -11.49 13.38 10.98
C ILE A 174 -12.29 13.54 9.68
N ASP A 175 -12.36 14.77 9.18
CA ASP A 175 -13.01 15.07 7.90
C ASP A 175 -12.07 14.87 6.70
N VAL A 176 -10.77 15.13 6.88
CA VAL A 176 -9.72 15.00 5.85
C VAL A 176 -8.49 14.30 6.42
N ALA A 177 -8.03 13.24 5.76
CA ALA A 177 -6.94 12.41 6.28
C ALA A 177 -5.62 13.18 6.40
N LEU A 178 -4.93 12.98 7.53
CA LEU A 178 -3.54 13.37 7.72
C LEU A 178 -2.64 12.51 6.84
N THR A 179 -1.51 13.08 6.45
CA THR A 179 -0.46 12.41 5.69
C THR A 179 0.86 12.52 6.42
N ALA A 180 1.68 11.50 6.30
CA ALA A 180 3.00 11.48 6.93
C ALA A 180 3.93 12.50 6.27
N GLU A 181 4.96 12.94 6.99
CA GLU A 181 6.03 13.71 6.37
C GLU A 181 6.74 12.83 5.31
N GLY A 182 6.87 13.36 4.09
CA GLY A 182 7.34 12.60 2.91
C GLY A 182 6.22 11.94 2.09
N ASP A 183 4.97 11.97 2.56
CA ASP A 183 3.79 11.59 1.78
C ASP A 183 3.31 12.76 0.91
N ASN A 184 3.78 12.81 -0.34
CA ASN A 184 3.43 13.87 -1.30
C ASN A 184 2.00 13.73 -1.87
N SER A 185 1.17 12.80 -1.37
CA SER A 185 -0.18 12.59 -1.88
C SER A 185 -1.19 13.69 -1.52
N ASN A 186 -0.87 14.58 -0.56
CA ASN A 186 -1.86 15.55 -0.04
C ASN A 186 -1.33 16.97 0.27
N THR A 187 -0.77 17.67 -0.72
CA THR A 187 -0.42 19.11 -0.61
C THR A 187 -1.60 20.07 -0.79
N LYS A 188 -2.86 19.61 -0.70
CA LYS A 188 -4.05 20.48 -0.85
C LYS A 188 -4.94 20.67 0.39
N ALA A 189 -4.72 19.94 1.49
CA ALA A 189 -5.63 19.97 2.63
C ALA A 189 -5.27 20.97 3.76
N VAL A 190 -3.99 21.30 3.98
CA VAL A 190 -3.57 21.98 5.24
C VAL A 190 -3.68 23.52 5.19
N LYS A 191 -3.99 24.15 4.04
CA LYS A 191 -4.06 25.63 3.95
C LYS A 191 -5.41 26.27 4.29
N LYS A 192 -6.46 25.51 4.67
CA LYS A 192 -7.81 26.07 4.83
C LYS A 192 -8.24 26.46 6.25
N ASP A 193 -7.54 26.04 7.31
CA ASP A 193 -8.02 26.29 8.69
C ASP A 193 -7.49 27.55 9.38
N ALA A 194 -6.55 28.28 8.78
CA ALA A 194 -5.97 29.47 9.43
C ALA A 194 -6.76 30.78 9.21
N SER A 195 -7.86 30.78 8.47
CA SER A 195 -8.57 32.04 8.16
C SER A 195 -10.08 31.86 8.02
N LYS A 196 -10.80 31.91 9.15
CA LYS A 196 -12.12 32.56 9.28
C LYS A 196 -12.64 32.47 10.71
N LYS A 197 -12.12 33.36 11.57
CA LYS A 197 -12.94 33.98 12.63
C LYS A 197 -13.44 35.31 12.07
N GLU A 198 -14.72 35.60 12.33
CA GLU A 198 -15.47 36.85 12.05
C GLU A 198 -16.09 37.03 10.65
N LYS A 199 -17.36 36.62 10.49
CA LYS A 199 -18.57 37.49 10.57
C LYS A 199 -19.82 36.76 10.03
N LYS A 200 -20.90 36.75 10.82
CA LYS A 200 -22.32 36.59 10.38
C LYS A 200 -22.64 37.73 9.38
N GLU A 201 -23.54 37.64 8.41
CA GLU A 201 -24.93 37.16 8.45
C GLU A 201 -25.53 37.17 7.02
N ASN A 202 -26.69 36.51 6.86
CA ASN A 202 -27.67 36.54 5.77
C ASN A 202 -27.57 35.57 4.58
N ALA A 203 -28.77 35.09 4.20
CA ALA A 203 -29.07 33.82 3.57
C ALA A 203 -29.62 33.94 2.14
N THR A 204 -29.17 33.00 1.29
CA THR A 204 -29.81 32.37 0.07
C THR A 204 -30.24 33.23 -1.13
N PRO A 205 -30.40 32.67 -2.37
CA PRO A 205 -30.16 31.28 -2.85
C PRO A 205 -29.34 31.13 -4.18
N LYS A 206 -28.82 29.91 -4.36
CA LYS A 206 -28.32 29.17 -5.55
C LYS A 206 -28.13 29.89 -6.91
N GLU A 207 -26.92 29.77 -7.46
CA GLU A 207 -26.67 29.66 -8.91
C GLU A 207 -25.42 28.80 -9.21
N ASP A 208 -25.45 28.09 -10.34
CA ASP A 208 -24.53 27.05 -10.78
C ASP A 208 -23.04 27.44 -10.79
N THR A 209 -22.16 26.55 -10.30
CA THR A 209 -20.72 26.67 -10.57
C THR A 209 -20.06 25.33 -10.96
N PRO A 210 -19.04 25.38 -11.85
CA PRO A 210 -18.57 24.23 -12.64
C PRO A 210 -17.59 23.34 -11.87
N LYS A 211 -17.58 22.04 -12.18
CA LYS A 211 -16.65 21.04 -11.61
C LYS A 211 -15.17 21.42 -11.85
N PRO A 212 -14.27 21.28 -10.87
CA PRO A 212 -12.83 21.50 -11.07
C PRO A 212 -12.21 20.34 -11.88
N LYS A 213 -11.37 20.69 -12.87
CA LYS A 213 -10.61 19.75 -13.72
C LYS A 213 -9.54 18.97 -12.92
N LYS A 214 -9.45 17.66 -13.20
CA LYS A 214 -8.38 16.74 -12.78
C LYS A 214 -7.02 17.24 -13.30
N VAL A 215 -5.98 17.22 -12.46
CA VAL A 215 -4.60 17.40 -12.92
C VAL A 215 -4.19 16.12 -13.66
N GLU A 216 -3.70 16.28 -14.88
CA GLU A 216 -3.42 15.22 -15.85
C GLU A 216 -1.95 14.77 -15.75
N HIS A 217 -1.68 13.47 -15.98
CA HIS A 217 -0.32 12.90 -15.91
C HIS A 217 0.63 13.61 -16.89
N PRO A 218 1.91 13.85 -16.57
CA PRO A 218 2.84 14.54 -17.47
C PRO A 218 2.92 13.93 -18.87
N LEU A 219 2.91 12.59 -18.96
CA LEU A 219 2.88 11.88 -20.25
C LEU A 219 1.51 11.89 -20.95
N ALA A 220 0.41 12.10 -20.22
CA ALA A 220 -0.90 12.36 -20.85
C ALA A 220 -0.95 13.76 -21.47
N ILE A 221 -0.35 14.75 -20.80
CA ILE A 221 -0.15 16.09 -21.35
C ILE A 221 0.76 16.00 -22.60
N LEU A 222 1.88 15.27 -22.51
CA LEU A 222 2.77 15.07 -23.64
C LEU A 222 2.07 14.38 -24.82
N ASN A 223 1.26 13.35 -24.58
CA ASN A 223 0.50 12.67 -25.63
C ASN A 223 -0.56 13.58 -26.29
N ARG A 224 -1.12 14.53 -25.54
CA ARG A 224 -2.09 15.50 -26.10
C ARG A 224 -1.38 16.60 -26.88
N ASP A 225 -0.32 17.16 -26.31
CA ASP A 225 0.31 18.36 -26.83
C ASP A 225 1.30 18.03 -27.96
N ASN A 226 1.93 16.86 -27.90
CA ASN A 226 2.82 16.32 -28.94
C ASN A 226 2.53 14.82 -29.16
N PRO A 227 1.48 14.44 -29.91
CA PRO A 227 1.18 13.03 -30.15
C PRO A 227 2.30 12.37 -30.97
N SER A 228 2.64 11.14 -30.61
CA SER A 228 3.55 10.29 -31.39
C SER A 228 2.83 9.68 -32.58
N LEU A 229 3.53 9.47 -33.69
CA LEU A 229 3.03 8.73 -34.86
C LEU A 229 2.88 7.23 -34.55
N MET A 230 3.72 6.70 -33.65
CA MET A 230 3.60 5.33 -33.17
C MET A 230 2.40 5.15 -32.23
N ASN A 231 1.55 4.15 -32.51
CA ASN A 231 0.52 3.67 -31.60
C ASN A 231 1.06 2.49 -30.74
N LEU A 232 1.27 2.76 -29.45
CA LEU A 232 1.83 1.78 -28.51
C LEU A 232 0.88 0.60 -28.23
N ASP A 233 -0.43 0.80 -28.23
CA ASP A 233 -1.38 -0.31 -28.01
C ASP A 233 -1.40 -1.24 -29.23
N ALA A 234 -1.29 -0.69 -30.44
CA ALA A 234 -1.14 -1.49 -31.66
C ALA A 234 0.14 -2.34 -31.61
N TRP A 235 1.26 -1.76 -31.14
CA TRP A 235 2.49 -2.50 -30.91
C TRP A 235 2.29 -3.68 -29.97
N LYS A 236 1.69 -3.45 -28.80
CA LYS A 236 1.48 -4.50 -27.78
C LYS A 236 0.59 -5.63 -28.29
N VAL A 237 -0.43 -5.29 -29.08
CA VAL A 237 -1.29 -6.28 -29.75
C VAL A 237 -0.48 -7.08 -30.77
N GLN A 238 0.32 -6.43 -31.61
CA GLN A 238 1.16 -7.10 -32.60
C GLN A 238 2.17 -8.06 -31.95
N TYR A 239 2.89 -7.58 -30.93
CA TYR A 239 3.86 -8.36 -30.17
C TYR A 239 3.22 -9.60 -29.50
N SER A 240 1.98 -9.47 -29.00
CA SER A 240 1.30 -10.59 -28.32
C SER A 240 0.69 -11.62 -29.26
N ASN A 241 0.28 -11.22 -30.47
CA ASN A 241 -0.52 -12.05 -31.37
C ASN A 241 0.29 -12.70 -32.48
N THR A 242 1.51 -12.23 -32.73
CA THR A 242 2.36 -12.78 -33.78
C THR A 242 3.03 -14.06 -33.28
N LYS A 243 2.98 -15.13 -34.07
CA LYS A 243 3.60 -16.42 -33.71
C LYS A 243 5.12 -16.38 -33.77
N ASN A 244 5.67 -15.54 -34.63
CA ASN A 244 7.10 -15.33 -34.83
C ASN A 244 7.44 -13.90 -34.43
N LEU A 245 8.16 -13.73 -33.32
CA LEU A 245 8.49 -12.41 -32.80
C LEU A 245 9.42 -11.61 -33.74
N ALA A 246 10.14 -12.25 -34.67
CA ALA A 246 10.92 -11.55 -35.70
C ALA A 246 10.03 -10.73 -36.66
N ASP A 247 8.83 -11.22 -36.97
CA ASP A 247 7.87 -10.50 -37.81
C ASP A 247 7.26 -9.32 -37.03
N ALA A 248 7.04 -9.49 -35.71
CA ALA A 248 6.65 -8.39 -34.84
C ALA A 248 7.73 -7.30 -34.78
N MET A 249 9.01 -7.68 -34.70
CA MET A 249 10.11 -6.71 -34.74
C MET A 249 10.20 -5.94 -36.05
N THR A 250 9.89 -6.57 -37.18
CA THR A 250 9.81 -5.87 -38.48
C THR A 250 8.76 -4.76 -38.43
N TRP A 251 7.55 -5.09 -37.96
CA TRP A 251 6.49 -4.11 -37.76
C TRP A 251 6.92 -2.99 -36.80
N PHE A 252 7.58 -3.33 -35.69
CA PHE A 252 8.04 -2.36 -34.71
C PHE A 252 8.98 -1.32 -35.34
N TRP A 253 9.97 -1.75 -36.11
CA TRP A 253 10.93 -0.83 -36.72
C TRP A 253 10.32 0.04 -37.83
N GLU A 254 9.30 -0.45 -38.54
CA GLU A 254 8.56 0.34 -39.54
C GLU A 254 7.68 1.43 -38.91
N HIS A 255 7.22 1.21 -37.66
CA HIS A 255 6.25 2.08 -36.99
C HIS A 255 6.84 2.85 -35.80
N LEU A 256 8.11 2.61 -35.44
CA LEU A 256 8.79 3.31 -34.36
C LEU A 256 8.97 4.79 -34.71
N ASP A 257 8.34 5.65 -33.91
CA ASP A 257 8.57 7.08 -33.92
C ASP A 257 9.63 7.43 -32.88
N THR A 258 10.84 7.78 -33.33
CA THR A 258 12.00 8.05 -32.46
C THR A 258 11.97 9.45 -31.85
N GLU A 259 11.11 10.35 -32.34
CA GLU A 259 10.82 11.62 -31.66
C GLU A 259 9.82 11.40 -30.53
N GLY A 260 8.91 10.43 -30.71
CA GLY A 260 7.89 10.02 -29.74
C GLY A 260 8.39 9.05 -28.67
N TYR A 261 9.30 8.15 -28.98
CA TYR A 261 9.71 7.07 -28.08
C TYR A 261 11.22 6.88 -28.06
N SER A 262 11.72 6.46 -26.90
CA SER A 262 13.11 6.09 -26.69
C SER A 262 13.22 4.67 -26.13
N LEU A 263 14.30 3.99 -26.53
CA LEU A 263 14.64 2.65 -26.05
C LEU A 263 15.70 2.73 -24.95
N TRP A 264 15.57 1.89 -23.94
CA TRP A 264 16.42 1.88 -22.76
C TRP A 264 16.72 0.45 -22.33
N PHE A 265 17.98 0.17 -22.01
CA PHE A 265 18.37 -1.03 -21.30
C PHE A 265 18.45 -0.72 -19.80
N CYS A 266 18.03 -1.65 -18.96
CA CYS A 266 18.13 -1.53 -17.52
C CYS A 266 18.88 -2.71 -16.92
N ASP A 267 19.87 -2.44 -16.08
CA ASP A 267 20.62 -3.45 -15.34
C ASP A 267 20.48 -3.20 -13.84
N TYR A 268 20.09 -4.22 -13.07
CA TYR A 268 19.90 -4.08 -11.64
C TYR A 268 21.25 -3.90 -10.92
N ASN A 269 21.35 -2.86 -10.10
CA ASN A 269 22.62 -2.43 -9.49
C ASN A 269 23.15 -3.39 -8.42
N TYR A 270 22.30 -4.27 -7.88
CA TYR A 270 22.63 -5.15 -6.74
C TYR A 270 22.52 -6.64 -7.10
N ASN A 271 22.91 -7.01 -8.32
CA ASN A 271 22.87 -8.41 -8.77
C ASN A 271 23.69 -9.36 -7.87
N ASN A 272 24.73 -8.85 -7.22
CA ASN A 272 25.53 -9.60 -6.24
C ASN A 272 24.74 -10.02 -4.98
N GLU A 273 23.59 -9.43 -4.72
CA GLU A 273 22.71 -9.77 -3.58
C GLU A 273 21.66 -10.83 -3.95
N ASN A 274 21.50 -11.13 -5.24
CA ASN A 274 20.56 -12.14 -5.71
C ASN A 274 21.09 -13.55 -5.39
N SER A 275 20.47 -14.21 -4.42
CA SER A 275 20.92 -15.53 -3.94
C SER A 275 19.94 -16.67 -4.24
N LYS A 276 18.66 -16.36 -4.52
CA LYS A 276 17.62 -17.38 -4.75
C LYS A 276 16.78 -17.02 -5.97
N MET A 277 16.81 -17.89 -6.98
CA MET A 277 16.14 -17.67 -8.28
C MET A 277 14.67 -17.29 -8.11
N PHE A 278 13.90 -18.08 -7.36
CA PHE A 278 12.47 -17.80 -7.18
C PHE A 278 12.17 -16.44 -6.52
N MET A 279 13.04 -15.97 -5.63
CA MET A 279 12.88 -14.66 -4.98
C MET A 279 13.18 -13.53 -5.97
N THR A 280 14.21 -13.70 -6.78
CA THR A 280 14.59 -12.76 -7.84
C THR A 280 13.48 -12.63 -8.89
N CYS A 281 12.91 -13.76 -9.35
CA CYS A 281 11.75 -13.80 -10.25
C CYS A 281 10.52 -13.08 -9.67
N ASN A 282 10.27 -13.24 -8.36
CA ASN A 282 9.19 -12.53 -7.66
C ASN A 282 9.46 -11.03 -7.52
N ALA A 283 10.71 -10.64 -7.28
CA ALA A 283 11.11 -9.23 -7.20
C ALA A 283 10.86 -8.50 -8.52
N VAL A 284 11.20 -9.12 -9.66
CA VAL A 284 10.89 -8.59 -11.01
C VAL A 284 9.38 -8.47 -11.22
N GLY A 285 8.60 -9.49 -10.85
CA GLY A 285 7.14 -9.42 -10.92
C GLY A 285 6.56 -8.26 -10.10
N GLY A 286 7.11 -8.03 -8.90
CA GLY A 286 6.75 -6.89 -8.06
C GLY A 286 7.13 -5.56 -8.69
N PHE A 287 8.31 -5.45 -9.29
CA PHE A 287 8.75 -4.25 -10.02
C PHE A 287 7.76 -3.92 -11.14
N LEU A 288 7.41 -4.89 -11.98
CA LEU A 288 6.42 -4.69 -13.05
C LEU A 288 5.05 -4.27 -12.52
N GLN A 289 4.57 -4.85 -11.42
CA GLN A 289 3.30 -4.46 -10.80
C GLN A 289 3.31 -3.02 -10.27
N ARG A 290 4.46 -2.57 -9.74
CA ARG A 290 4.64 -1.19 -9.26
C ARG A 290 4.78 -0.19 -10.42
N SER A 291 5.24 -0.63 -11.59
CA SER A 291 5.31 0.19 -12.81
C SER A 291 3.95 0.37 -13.53
N GLU A 292 2.83 -0.10 -12.97
CA GLU A 292 1.49 -0.05 -13.59
C GLU A 292 1.06 1.34 -14.08
N GLY A 293 1.47 2.41 -13.38
CA GLY A 293 1.22 3.80 -13.82
C GLY A 293 1.80 4.14 -15.20
N MET A 294 2.84 3.41 -15.61
CA MET A 294 3.49 3.53 -16.92
C MET A 294 2.86 2.64 -17.98
N ARG A 295 1.85 1.81 -17.65
CA ARG A 295 1.28 0.84 -18.62
C ARG A 295 0.83 1.53 -19.90
N LYS A 296 0.25 2.72 -19.84
CA LYS A 296 -0.21 3.46 -21.03
C LYS A 296 0.90 4.12 -21.86
N TYR A 297 2.12 4.19 -21.31
CA TYR A 297 3.21 5.01 -21.86
C TYR A 297 4.51 4.23 -22.07
N ALA A 298 4.53 2.96 -21.71
CA ALA A 298 5.70 2.11 -21.81
C ALA A 298 5.36 0.69 -22.26
N PHE A 299 6.37 0.04 -22.83
CA PHE A 299 6.44 -1.40 -23.07
C PHE A 299 7.81 -1.87 -22.61
N GLY A 300 7.94 -3.07 -22.07
CA GLY A 300 9.26 -3.60 -21.73
C GLY A 300 9.26 -5.09 -21.47
N VAL A 301 10.46 -5.66 -21.48
CA VAL A 301 10.71 -7.04 -21.08
C VAL A 301 11.79 -7.02 -20.01
N MET A 302 11.53 -7.72 -18.90
CA MET A 302 12.48 -7.91 -17.80
C MET A 302 12.86 -9.39 -17.75
N ASP A 303 14.15 -9.66 -17.70
CA ASP A 303 14.73 -11.00 -17.73
C ASP A 303 15.52 -11.25 -16.44
N VAL A 304 15.35 -12.44 -15.89
CA VAL A 304 16.18 -12.99 -14.83
C VAL A 304 17.08 -14.05 -15.46
N CYS A 305 18.38 -13.78 -15.54
CA CYS A 305 19.35 -14.63 -16.20
C CYS A 305 20.31 -15.26 -15.18
N GLY A 306 20.76 -16.48 -15.47
CA GLY A 306 21.67 -17.25 -14.61
C GLY A 306 21.10 -18.61 -14.24
N ALA A 307 21.88 -19.38 -13.48
CA ALA A 307 21.52 -20.71 -13.03
C ALA A 307 21.62 -20.81 -11.50
N GLU A 308 20.98 -21.82 -10.90
CA GLU A 308 21.13 -22.07 -9.48
C GLU A 308 22.60 -22.33 -9.12
N GLY A 309 23.14 -21.54 -8.18
CA GLY A 309 24.54 -21.61 -7.77
C GLY A 309 25.50 -20.76 -8.61
N SER A 310 25.02 -20.02 -9.61
CA SER A 310 25.79 -18.97 -10.29
C SER A 310 25.26 -17.57 -9.98
N GLU A 311 25.91 -16.55 -10.56
CA GLU A 311 25.42 -15.16 -10.47
C GLU A 311 24.05 -15.04 -11.15
N ILE A 312 23.07 -14.51 -10.41
CA ILE A 312 21.71 -14.26 -10.91
C ILE A 312 21.58 -12.76 -11.23
N VAL A 313 21.32 -12.47 -12.50
CA VAL A 313 21.28 -11.11 -13.03
C VAL A 313 19.85 -10.74 -13.39
N ILE A 314 19.41 -9.56 -12.96
CA ILE A 314 18.18 -8.93 -13.48
C ILE A 314 18.59 -7.89 -14.51
N THR A 315 18.05 -8.00 -15.71
CA THR A 315 18.21 -7.02 -16.78
C THR A 315 16.90 -6.83 -17.54
N GLY A 316 16.83 -5.86 -18.45
CA GLY A 316 15.63 -5.65 -19.27
C GLY A 316 15.81 -4.62 -20.37
N CYS A 317 14.85 -4.60 -21.29
CA CYS A 317 14.78 -3.65 -22.39
C CYS A 317 13.38 -3.01 -22.46
N TRP A 318 13.35 -1.68 -22.44
CA TRP A 318 12.15 -0.87 -22.31
C TRP A 318 12.03 0.15 -23.43
N LEU A 319 10.79 0.40 -23.84
CA LEU A 319 10.37 1.48 -24.72
C LEU A 319 9.55 2.47 -23.89
N PHE A 320 10.01 3.72 -23.81
CA PHE A 320 9.33 4.79 -23.08
C PHE A 320 8.81 5.88 -24.00
N ARG A 321 7.61 6.38 -23.70
CA ARG A 321 7.13 7.62 -24.30
C ARG A 321 8.00 8.79 -23.82
N GLY A 322 8.55 9.52 -24.79
CA GLY A 322 9.47 10.63 -24.54
C GLY A 322 10.92 10.14 -24.46
N ASP A 323 11.80 10.99 -23.93
CA ASP A 323 13.25 10.76 -23.96
C ASP A 323 13.90 10.68 -22.56
N SER A 324 13.18 10.09 -21.61
CA SER A 324 13.61 10.10 -20.21
C SER A 324 13.05 8.91 -19.45
N GLU A 325 13.93 8.22 -18.75
CA GLU A 325 13.64 7.18 -17.76
C GLU A 325 13.01 7.77 -16.49
N LYS A 326 13.11 9.08 -16.26
CA LYS A 326 12.62 9.73 -15.03
C LYS A 326 11.15 9.45 -14.75
N HIS A 327 10.32 9.34 -15.78
CA HIS A 327 8.91 9.02 -15.56
C HIS A 327 8.69 7.58 -15.09
N MET A 328 9.57 6.66 -15.48
CA MET A 328 9.59 5.32 -14.90
C MET A 328 10.01 5.37 -13.43
N ILE A 329 11.03 6.14 -13.09
CA ILE A 329 11.47 6.37 -11.70
C ILE A 329 10.38 7.04 -10.85
N GLU A 330 9.72 8.06 -11.39
CA GLU A 330 8.60 8.75 -10.72
C GLU A 330 7.40 7.82 -10.49
N ALA A 331 7.10 6.95 -11.46
CA ALA A 331 6.01 5.98 -11.34
C ALA A 331 6.36 4.79 -10.44
N ASN A 332 7.62 4.37 -10.46
CA ASN A 332 8.15 3.27 -9.68
C ASN A 332 9.58 3.60 -9.20
N PRO A 333 9.74 4.10 -7.96
CA PRO A 333 11.04 4.48 -7.42
C PRO A 333 12.06 3.34 -7.36
N ASP A 334 11.63 2.08 -7.39
CA ASP A 334 12.57 0.95 -7.47
C ASP A 334 13.37 0.95 -8.79
N ALA A 335 12.92 1.70 -9.80
CA ALA A 335 13.68 1.90 -11.01
C ALA A 335 15.01 2.64 -10.75
N GLU A 336 15.16 3.37 -9.63
CA GLU A 336 16.45 3.97 -9.23
C GLU A 336 17.52 2.93 -8.90
N TYR A 337 17.12 1.70 -8.55
CA TYR A 337 18.05 0.59 -8.33
C TYR A 337 18.51 -0.07 -9.62
N TYR A 338 18.12 0.47 -10.78
CA TYR A 338 18.59 0.03 -12.07
C TYR A 338 19.41 1.14 -12.71
N THR A 339 20.50 0.75 -13.35
CA THR A 339 21.20 1.65 -14.28
C THR A 339 20.45 1.63 -15.60
N TRP A 340 19.94 2.79 -16.01
CA TRP A 340 19.23 2.96 -17.27
C TRP A 340 20.19 3.52 -18.33
N THR A 341 20.37 2.78 -19.42
CA THR A 341 21.20 3.21 -20.54
C THR A 341 20.33 3.41 -21.77
N LYS A 342 20.22 4.65 -22.24
CA LYS A 342 19.51 4.96 -23.47
C LYS A 342 20.19 4.29 -24.66
N ALA A 343 19.39 3.64 -25.49
CA ALA A 343 19.83 2.91 -26.66
C ALA A 343 20.10 3.87 -27.84
N GLU A 344 21.30 3.81 -28.42
CA GLU A 344 21.60 4.47 -29.70
C GLU A 344 21.22 3.57 -30.87
N LEU A 345 20.38 4.05 -31.78
CA LEU A 345 19.83 3.22 -32.85
C LEU A 345 20.85 2.96 -33.95
N ASN A 346 21.44 1.77 -33.92
CA ASN A 346 22.27 1.19 -34.95
C ASN A 346 21.96 -0.32 -35.07
N ASP A 347 22.56 -1.01 -36.03
CA ASP A 347 22.24 -2.42 -36.29
C ASP A 347 22.57 -3.34 -35.10
N ALA A 348 23.64 -3.04 -34.36
CA ALA A 348 24.00 -3.81 -33.17
C ALA A 348 22.97 -3.64 -32.04
N THR A 349 22.52 -2.41 -31.79
CA THR A 349 21.48 -2.13 -30.79
C THR A 349 20.14 -2.73 -31.19
N LYS A 350 19.76 -2.69 -32.47
CA LYS A 350 18.54 -3.34 -32.97
C LYS A 350 18.57 -4.84 -32.74
N ALA A 351 19.70 -5.49 -33.00
CA ALA A 351 19.89 -6.90 -32.71
C ALA A 351 19.82 -7.19 -31.21
N ARG A 352 20.38 -6.31 -30.36
CA ARG A 352 20.27 -6.43 -28.90
C ARG A 352 18.83 -6.30 -28.41
N VAL A 353 18.05 -5.34 -28.90
CA VAL A 353 16.62 -5.21 -28.57
C VAL A 353 15.86 -6.48 -28.95
N ALA A 354 16.12 -7.04 -30.13
CA ALA A 354 15.51 -8.30 -30.54
C ALA A 354 15.91 -9.47 -29.62
N ALA A 355 17.15 -9.51 -29.12
CA ALA A 355 17.56 -10.53 -28.15
C ALA A 355 16.74 -10.45 -26.85
N TYR A 356 16.54 -9.24 -26.29
CA TYR A 356 15.74 -9.06 -25.07
C TYR A 356 14.24 -9.32 -25.28
N TRP A 357 13.70 -8.96 -26.45
CA TRP A 357 12.27 -9.04 -26.69
C TRP A 357 11.83 -10.34 -27.35
N CYS A 358 12.73 -11.16 -27.88
CA CYS A 358 12.35 -12.34 -28.67
C CYS A 358 13.00 -13.65 -28.22
N ASN A 359 14.06 -13.62 -27.41
CA ASN A 359 14.72 -14.84 -26.96
C ASN A 359 14.12 -15.32 -25.64
N GLU A 360 13.92 -16.63 -25.53
CA GLU A 360 13.40 -17.29 -24.31
C GLU A 360 14.46 -18.20 -23.66
N ASP A 361 15.55 -18.52 -24.36
CA ASP A 361 16.53 -19.51 -23.90
C ASP A 361 17.77 -18.87 -23.25
N GLU A 362 18.36 -17.86 -23.90
CA GLU A 362 19.64 -17.28 -23.47
C GLU A 362 19.71 -15.77 -23.76
N LEU A 363 20.28 -15.01 -22.83
CA LEU A 363 20.55 -13.60 -22.98
C LEU A 363 21.99 -13.29 -22.55
N GLU A 364 22.75 -12.67 -23.46
CA GLU A 364 24.13 -12.24 -23.21
C GLU A 364 25.05 -13.34 -22.62
N GLY A 365 24.93 -14.58 -23.12
CA GLY A 365 25.74 -15.70 -22.66
C GLY A 365 25.24 -16.38 -21.37
N ARG A 366 24.06 -15.99 -20.86
CA ARG A 366 23.45 -16.54 -19.65
C ARG A 366 22.08 -17.13 -19.96
N PRO A 367 21.75 -18.33 -19.43
CA PRO A 367 20.41 -18.89 -19.61
C PRO A 367 19.36 -17.99 -18.97
N ILE A 368 18.20 -17.84 -19.62
CA ILE A 368 17.06 -17.10 -19.08
C ILE A 368 16.28 -18.05 -18.17
N ALA A 369 16.11 -17.66 -16.91
CA ALA A 369 15.35 -18.43 -15.92
C ALA A 369 13.88 -17.99 -15.84
N ASP A 370 13.61 -16.71 -16.07
CA ASP A 370 12.26 -16.14 -16.12
C ASP A 370 12.28 -14.86 -16.96
N SER A 371 11.27 -14.68 -17.80
CA SER A 371 11.11 -13.48 -18.63
C SER A 371 9.70 -12.93 -18.48
N LYS A 372 9.58 -11.63 -18.22
CA LYS A 372 8.29 -10.99 -17.96
C LYS A 372 8.09 -9.77 -18.83
N VAL A 373 7.00 -9.80 -19.59
CA VAL A 373 6.59 -8.72 -20.46
C VAL A 373 5.70 -7.73 -19.71
N PHE A 374 6.05 -6.45 -19.76
CA PHE A 374 5.24 -5.31 -19.34
C PHE A 374 4.55 -4.69 -20.55
N LYS A 375 3.22 -4.80 -20.60
CA LYS A 375 2.38 -4.29 -21.69
C LYS A 375 1.02 -3.83 -21.20
#